data_AF-A0A0C2WGI6-F1
#
_entry.id   AF-A0A0C2WGI6-F1
#
_cell.length_a   1.000
_cell.length_b   1.000
_cell.length_c   1.000
_cell.angle_alpha   90.00
_cell.angle_beta   90.00
_cell.angle_gamma   90.00
#
_symmetry.space_group_name_H-M   'P 1'
#
loop_
_entity.id
_entity.type
_entity.pdbx_description
1 polymer ?
#
loop_
_entity_poly.entity_id
_entity_poly.type
_entity_poly.pdbx_seq_one_letter_code
_entity_poly.pdbx_strand_id
1 'polypeptide(L)'
;RGFAAGYETFPDVLATNIDVDHLVKDLQQSGTAVSITSDDAGRYLCDFIYYCSLAESRRSLYHNPPDNKNDTTQVLFLHCCPVGQPFSTEEVTEGIKRIVVWVCNELQARDAKSPSAATSHEI
;
A
#
# COMPACT_ATOMS: atom_id res chain seq x y z
N ARG A 1 -11.41 4.81 17.60
CA ARG A 1 -11.95 5.04 16.23
C ARG A 1 -13.33 4.37 15.97
N GLY A 2 -14.06 3.84 16.98
CA GLY A 2 -15.41 3.30 16.79
C GLY A 2 -15.49 1.89 16.17
N PHE A 3 -14.41 1.11 16.23
CA PHE A 3 -14.36 -0.26 15.71
C PHE A 3 -15.06 -1.26 16.63
N ALA A 4 -15.53 -2.37 16.04
CA ALA A 4 -16.04 -3.53 16.76
C ALA A 4 -14.90 -4.32 17.43
N ALA A 5 -15.26 -5.40 18.14
CA ALA A 5 -14.29 -6.27 18.80
C ALA A 5 -13.25 -6.85 17.82
N GLY A 6 -11.99 -6.93 18.25
CA GLY A 6 -10.87 -7.47 17.48
C GLY A 6 -9.89 -6.43 16.91
N TYR A 7 -10.09 -5.14 17.19
CA TYR A 7 -9.22 -4.04 16.74
C TYR A 7 -8.50 -3.34 17.90
N GLU A 8 -8.79 -3.72 19.14
CA GLU A 8 -8.28 -3.08 20.37
C GLU A 8 -6.77 -3.24 20.53
N THR A 9 -6.19 -4.24 19.87
CA THR A 9 -4.76 -4.53 19.90
C THR A 9 -3.97 -3.77 18.84
N PHE A 10 -4.64 -3.13 17.87
CA PHE A 10 -3.96 -2.32 16.87
C PHE A 10 -3.51 -0.98 17.44
N PRO A 11 -2.29 -0.52 17.11
CA PRO A 11 -1.82 0.80 17.53
C PRO A 11 -2.64 1.91 16.85
N ASP A 12 -2.68 3.08 17.49
CA ASP A 12 -3.42 4.26 16.98
C ASP A 12 -2.98 4.72 15.59
N VAL A 13 -1.74 4.42 15.23
CA VAL A 13 -1.12 4.73 13.93
C VAL A 13 -0.63 3.44 13.28
N LEU A 14 -1.07 3.23 12.04
CA LEU A 14 -0.64 2.15 11.17
C LEU A 14 0.08 2.76 9.96
N ALA A 15 1.20 2.17 9.57
CA ALA A 15 1.94 2.56 8.37
C ALA A 15 1.76 1.51 7.26
N THR A 16 1.89 1.95 6.01
CA THR A 16 2.00 1.08 4.84
C THR A 16 3.36 0.38 4.79
N ASN A 17 3.41 -0.79 4.15
CA ASN A 17 4.64 -1.55 3.87
C ASN A 17 5.21 -1.24 2.46
N ILE A 18 4.56 -0.31 1.74
CA ILE A 18 5.02 0.20 0.46
C ILE A 18 6.09 1.26 0.74
N ASP A 19 7.22 1.19 0.02
CA ASP A 19 8.25 2.22 0.06
C ASP A 19 7.77 3.44 -0.75
N VAL A 20 7.02 4.32 -0.08
CA VAL A 20 6.40 5.47 -0.72
C VAL A 20 7.45 6.49 -1.18
N ASP A 21 8.56 6.62 -0.45
CA ASP A 21 9.64 7.54 -0.82
C ASP A 21 10.31 7.10 -2.12
N HIS A 22 10.59 5.81 -2.27
CA HIS A 22 11.12 5.26 -3.52
C HIS A 22 10.11 5.39 -4.67
N LEU A 23 8.83 5.07 -4.43
CA LEU A 23 7.77 5.25 -5.41
C LEU A 23 7.68 6.69 -5.93
N VAL A 24 7.65 7.67 -5.02
CA VAL A 24 7.55 9.09 -5.39
C VAL A 24 8.78 9.53 -6.18
N LYS A 25 9.97 9.11 -5.76
CA LYS A 25 11.21 9.40 -6.47
C LYS A 25 11.19 8.88 -7.91
N ASP A 26 10.73 7.65 -8.13
CA ASP A 26 10.63 7.04 -9.45
C ASP A 26 9.57 7.74 -10.32
N LEU A 27 8.43 8.11 -9.73
CA LEU A 27 7.39 8.87 -10.42
C LEU A 27 7.87 10.26 -10.86
N GLN A 28 8.64 10.94 -10.03
CA GLN A 28 9.23 12.24 -10.36
C GLN A 28 10.27 12.11 -11.48
N GLN A 29 11.10 11.06 -11.47
CA GLN A 29 12.09 10.80 -12.52
C GLN A 29 11.45 10.44 -13.87
N SER A 30 10.28 9.80 -13.86
CA SER A 30 9.53 9.45 -15.06
C SER A 30 8.75 10.61 -15.70
N GLY A 31 8.82 11.82 -15.11
CA GLY A 31 8.11 13.01 -15.61
C GLY A 31 6.58 12.92 -15.45
N THR A 32 6.10 12.07 -14.53
CA THR A 32 4.68 11.97 -14.18
C THR A 32 4.28 13.13 -13.26
N ALA A 33 2.99 13.48 -13.24
CA ALA A 33 2.38 14.44 -12.31
C ALA A 33 3.06 14.44 -10.93
N VAL A 34 3.38 15.64 -10.43
CA VAL A 34 4.17 15.84 -9.21
C VAL A 34 3.50 15.10 -8.06
N SER A 35 4.13 14.02 -7.60
CA SER A 35 3.76 13.30 -6.41
C SER A 35 4.66 13.76 -5.27
N ILE A 36 4.04 13.98 -4.11
CA ILE A 36 4.72 14.25 -2.84
C ILE A 36 4.29 13.19 -1.85
N THR A 37 5.18 12.81 -0.94
CA THR A 37 4.79 11.99 0.20
C THR A 37 3.99 12.85 1.18
N SER A 38 2.95 12.24 1.78
CA SER A 38 2.15 12.86 2.83
C SER A 38 2.19 11.94 4.05
N ASP A 39 2.54 12.50 5.19
CA ASP A 39 2.53 11.84 6.51
C ASP A 39 1.16 11.96 7.20
N ASP A 40 0.28 12.82 6.70
CA ASP A 40 -1.08 13.01 7.19
C ASP A 40 -2.12 12.72 6.09
N ALA A 41 -2.99 11.74 6.33
CA ALA A 41 -4.13 11.43 5.45
C ALA A 41 -5.36 12.30 5.75
N GLY A 42 -5.28 13.19 6.74
CA GLY A 42 -6.35 14.03 7.26
C GLY A 42 -6.95 13.45 8.55
N ARG A 43 -7.94 14.12 9.14
CA ARG A 43 -8.60 13.66 10.40
C ARG A 43 -10.05 13.22 10.22
N TYR A 44 -10.52 13.15 8.99
CA TYR A 44 -11.91 12.83 8.63
C TYR A 44 -11.97 11.42 8.00
N LEU A 45 -12.79 11.25 6.96
CA LEU A 45 -13.05 9.95 6.36
C LEU A 45 -11.80 9.31 5.73
N CYS A 46 -10.90 10.11 5.15
CA CYS A 46 -9.71 9.61 4.44
C CYS A 46 -8.79 8.79 5.35
N ASP A 47 -8.41 9.34 6.50
CA ASP A 47 -7.61 8.63 7.50
C ASP A 47 -8.39 7.48 8.15
N PHE A 48 -9.70 7.63 8.34
CA PHE A 48 -10.52 6.52 8.81
C PHE A 48 -10.46 5.32 7.86
N ILE A 49 -10.75 5.50 6.57
CA ILE A 49 -10.74 4.39 5.60
C ILE A 49 -9.34 3.84 5.36
N TYR A 50 -8.31 4.69 5.41
CA TYR A 50 -6.92 4.25 5.29
C TYR A 50 -6.52 3.37 6.48
N TYR A 51 -6.80 3.82 7.70
CA TYR A 51 -6.58 3.03 8.91
C TYR A 51 -7.34 1.70 8.87
N CYS A 52 -8.64 1.72 8.52
CA CYS A 52 -9.44 0.50 8.38
C CYS A 52 -8.77 -0.51 7.44
N SER A 53 -8.33 -0.04 6.27
CA SER A 53 -7.72 -0.89 5.25
C SER A 53 -6.42 -1.52 5.74
N LEU A 54 -5.57 -0.74 6.44
CA LEU A 54 -4.34 -1.23 7.04
C LEU A 54 -4.61 -2.24 8.17
N ALA A 55 -5.57 -1.94 9.05
CA ALA A 55 -5.94 -2.82 10.15
C ALA A 55 -6.45 -4.16 9.62
N GLU A 56 -7.32 -4.13 8.61
CA GLU A 56 -7.87 -5.33 7.98
C GLU A 56 -6.82 -6.15 7.24
N SER A 57 -5.89 -5.49 6.55
CA SER A 57 -4.77 -6.20 5.93
C SER A 57 -3.89 -6.94 6.94
N ARG A 58 -3.81 -6.44 8.18
CA ARG A 58 -3.05 -7.12 9.26
C ARG A 58 -3.90 -8.19 9.92
N ARG A 59 -5.20 -7.91 10.12
CA ARG A 59 -6.13 -8.83 10.76
C ARG A 59 -6.36 -10.09 9.91
N SER A 60 -6.39 -9.94 8.59
CA SER A 60 -6.56 -11.06 7.65
C SER A 60 -5.48 -12.12 7.81
N LEU A 61 -4.25 -11.74 8.21
CA LEU A 61 -3.14 -12.67 8.45
C LEU A 61 -3.39 -13.63 9.61
N TYR A 62 -4.23 -13.26 10.58
CA TYR A 62 -4.60 -14.17 11.68
C TYR A 62 -5.68 -15.16 11.27
N HIS A 63 -6.59 -14.76 10.39
CA HIS A 63 -7.70 -15.60 9.94
C HIS A 63 -7.34 -16.49 8.75
N ASN A 64 -6.49 -15.99 7.86
CA ASN A 64 -6.01 -16.66 6.66
C ASN A 64 -4.48 -16.45 6.60
N PRO A 65 -3.70 -17.22 7.40
CA PRO A 65 -2.26 -17.11 7.39
C PRO A 65 -1.73 -17.44 5.99
N PRO A 66 -0.95 -16.55 5.36
CA PRO A 66 -0.43 -16.81 4.03
C PRO A 66 0.66 -17.89 4.04
N ASP A 67 0.81 -18.58 2.92
CA ASP A 67 1.90 -19.54 2.71
C ASP A 67 3.27 -18.86 2.81
N ASN A 68 3.36 -17.60 2.38
CA ASN A 68 4.53 -16.76 2.57
C ASN A 68 4.21 -15.60 3.55
N LYS A 69 5.06 -15.40 4.56
CA LYS A 69 4.94 -14.29 5.53
C LYS A 69 4.89 -12.91 4.87
N ASN A 70 5.34 -12.80 3.61
CA ASN A 70 5.29 -11.57 2.83
C ASN A 70 3.99 -11.36 2.04
N ASP A 71 3.06 -12.33 1.98
CA ASP A 71 1.78 -12.19 1.27
C ASP A 71 0.76 -11.43 2.13
N THR A 72 1.14 -10.20 2.45
CA THR A 72 0.26 -9.23 3.09
C THR A 72 -0.32 -8.34 2.01
N THR A 73 -1.62 -8.05 2.08
CA THR A 73 -2.24 -7.10 1.15
C THR A 73 -1.54 -5.75 1.25
N GLN A 74 -1.02 -5.23 0.14
CA GLN A 74 -0.42 -3.90 0.16
C GLN A 74 -1.51 -2.84 0.15
N VAL A 75 -1.41 -1.87 1.04
CA VAL A 75 -2.41 -0.79 1.20
C VAL A 75 -1.72 0.55 1.00
N LEU A 76 -2.18 1.31 0.01
CA LEU A 76 -1.76 2.68 -0.25
C LEU A 76 -2.99 3.60 -0.24
N PHE A 77 -2.83 4.79 0.32
CA PHE A 77 -3.81 5.86 0.19
C PHE A 77 -3.20 7.00 -0.63
N LEU A 78 -4.00 7.59 -1.52
CA LEU A 78 -3.61 8.69 -2.38
C LEU A 78 -4.66 9.79 -2.29
N HIS A 79 -4.21 11.01 -2.03
CA HIS A 79 -4.99 12.22 -2.32
C HIS A 79 -4.73 12.64 -3.76
N CYS A 80 -5.79 12.92 -4.51
CA CYS A 80 -5.70 13.57 -5.82
C CYS A 80 -6.22 15.00 -5.74
N CYS A 81 -5.68 15.87 -6.57
CA CYS A 81 -6.14 17.24 -6.68
C CYS A 81 -7.56 17.30 -7.30
N PRO A 82 -8.27 18.43 -7.18
CA PRO A 82 -9.56 18.62 -7.83
C PRO A 82 -9.52 18.34 -9.35
N VAL A 83 -10.66 17.94 -9.91
CA VAL A 83 -10.74 17.58 -11.33
C VAL A 83 -10.33 18.77 -12.20
N GLY A 84 -9.36 18.51 -13.10
CA GLY A 84 -8.85 19.48 -14.05
C GLY A 84 -7.85 20.49 -13.48
N GLN A 85 -7.46 20.38 -12.19
CA GLN A 85 -6.46 21.27 -11.60
C GLN A 85 -5.60 20.59 -10.51
N PRO A 86 -4.27 20.80 -10.49
CA PRO A 86 -3.47 21.40 -11.57
C PRO A 86 -3.27 20.45 -12.76
N PHE A 87 -3.75 19.21 -12.64
CA PHE A 87 -3.60 18.15 -13.63
C PHE A 87 -4.94 17.78 -14.26
N SER A 88 -4.92 17.33 -15.52
CA SER A 88 -6.09 16.76 -16.18
C SER A 88 -6.45 15.40 -15.56
N THR A 89 -7.69 14.95 -15.79
CA THR A 89 -8.13 13.62 -15.37
C THR A 89 -7.24 12.52 -15.96
N GLU A 90 -6.79 12.70 -17.19
CA GLU A 90 -5.90 11.77 -17.91
C GLU A 90 -4.52 11.71 -17.24
N GLU A 91 -3.95 12.85 -16.86
CA GLU A 91 -2.67 12.92 -16.16
C GLU A 91 -2.74 12.26 -14.78
N VAL A 92 -3.81 12.50 -14.01
CA VAL A 92 -4.03 11.84 -12.72
C VAL A 92 -4.22 10.33 -12.90
N THR A 93 -4.99 9.92 -13.91
CA THR A 93 -5.23 8.51 -14.24
C THR A 93 -3.94 7.80 -14.63
N GLU A 94 -3.09 8.45 -15.43
CA GLU A 94 -1.79 7.92 -15.79
C GLU A 94 -0.87 7.78 -14.57
N GLY A 95 -0.90 8.77 -13.67
CA GLY A 95 -0.21 8.68 -12.38
C GLY A 95 -0.65 7.47 -11.56
N ILE A 96 -1.96 7.25 -11.42
CA ILE A 96 -2.51 6.09 -10.69
C ILE A 96 -2.08 4.77 -11.34
N LYS A 97 -2.12 4.66 -12.68
CA LYS A 97 -1.65 3.46 -13.38
C LYS A 97 -0.19 3.16 -13.10
N ARG A 98 0.68 4.18 -13.15
CA ARG A 98 2.11 4.03 -12.85
C ARG A 98 2.35 3.59 -11.42
N ILE A 99 1.62 4.15 -10.46
CA ILE A 99 1.66 3.71 -9.06
C ILE A 99 1.33 2.22 -8.95
N VAL A 100 0.23 1.77 -9.57
CA VAL A 100 -0.17 0.35 -9.52
C VAL A 100 0.88 -0.55 -10.16
N VAL A 101 1.38 -0.19 -11.35
CA VAL A 101 2.43 -0.96 -12.04
C VAL A 101 3.69 -1.05 -11.18
N TRP A 102 4.12 0.06 -10.58
CA TRP A 102 5.29 0.10 -9.72
C TRP A 102 5.13 -0.82 -8.50
N VAL A 103 4.00 -0.75 -7.80
CA VAL A 103 3.73 -1.60 -6.62
C VAL A 103 3.71 -3.08 -7.01
N CYS A 104 3.08 -3.42 -8.15
CA CYS A 104 3.08 -4.79 -8.65
C CYS A 104 4.48 -5.30 -9.00
N ASN A 105 5.32 -4.47 -9.61
CA ASN A 105 6.70 -4.84 -9.93
C ASN A 105 7.54 -5.07 -8.66
N GLU A 106 7.39 -4.22 -7.65
CA GLU A 106 8.05 -4.39 -6.35
C GLU A 106 7.61 -5.69 -5.66
N LEU A 107 6.33 -6.05 -5.73
CA LEU A 107 5.83 -7.32 -5.21
C LEU A 107 6.47 -8.51 -5.92
N GLN A 108 6.47 -8.52 -7.25
CA GLN A 108 7.10 -9.59 -8.03
C GLN A 108 8.61 -9.71 -7.74
N ALA A 109 9.30 -8.59 -7.59
CA ALA A 109 10.71 -8.57 -7.25
C ALA A 109 10.99 -9.09 -5.84
N ARG A 110 10.08 -8.86 -4.87
CA ARG A 110 10.16 -9.42 -3.51
C ARG A 110 9.94 -10.94 -3.53
N ASP A 111 9.01 -11.43 -4.33
CA ASP A 111 8.73 -12.86 -4.47
C ASP A 111 9.89 -13.60 -5.12
N ALA A 112 10.48 -13.02 -6.19
CA ALA A 112 11.65 -13.59 -6.86
C ALA A 112 12.90 -13.68 -5.95
N LYS A 113 13.03 -12.78 -4.96
CA LYS A 113 14.13 -12.77 -3.98
C LYS A 113 13.90 -13.69 -2.78
N SER A 114 12.69 -14.23 -2.63
CA SER A 114 12.34 -15.17 -1.57
C SER A 114 12.27 -16.58 -2.16
N PRO A 115 13.40 -17.28 -2.38
CA PRO A 115 13.34 -18.65 -2.86
C PRO A 115 12.55 -19.48 -1.85
N SER A 116 11.46 -20.07 -2.33
CA SER A 116 10.64 -21.03 -1.60
C SER A 116 11.54 -22.04 -0.89
N ALA A 117 11.45 -22.11 0.43
CA ALA A 117 12.02 -23.19 1.22
C ALA A 117 11.22 -24.48 0.95
N ALA A 118 11.37 -25.05 -0.25
CA ALA A 118 10.77 -26.31 -0.62
C ALA A 118 11.83 -27.41 -0.67
N THR A 119 11.61 -28.41 0.19
CA THR A 119 12.02 -29.81 0.12
C THR A 119 13.19 -30.24 1.03
N SER A 120 12.83 -30.74 2.20
CA SER A 120 13.61 -31.75 2.92
C SER A 120 12.64 -32.67 3.68
N HIS A 121 11.96 -33.53 2.93
CA HIS A 121 11.52 -34.82 3.43
C HIS A 121 11.93 -35.88 2.41
N GLU A 122 13.21 -36.24 2.48
CA GLU A 122 13.66 -37.61 2.21
C GLU A 122 14.08 -38.21 3.55
N ILE A 123 13.35 -39.25 3.98
CA ILE A 123 13.76 -40.62 4.29
C ILE A 123 12.57 -41.32 4.98
#